data_AF-A0A433RNT7-F1
#
_entry.id   AF-A0A433RNT7-F1
#
_cell.length_a   1.000
_cell.length_b   1.000
_cell.length_c   1.000
_cell.angle_alpha   90.00
_cell.angle_beta   90.00
_cell.angle_gamma   90.00
#
_symmetry.space_group_name_H-M   'P 1'
#
loop_
_entity.id
_entity.type
_entity.pdbx_description
1 polymer ?
#
loop_
_entity_poly.entity_id
_entity_poly.type
_entity_poly.pdbx_seq_one_letter_code
_entity_poly.pdbx_strand_id
1 'polypeptide(L)'
;MNGTILGIYNKKVLIQPNESKPNRNIMVVGGPGSYKTQSFVMTNVLYETENSIVITDPKAEVYEKTAAIKEAQGYEVHVINFMNMQASDRHNPLDYVRKETQATTVATKMVDSANKDGKRDVWYYSQRALLKALILYAIHELEPKNRNMRGLLEFLQTF
;
A
#
# COMPACT_ATOMS: atom_id res chain seq x y z
N MET A 1 20.93 -17.14 6.37
CA MET A 1 21.24 -16.66 5.01
C MET A 1 19.96 -16.09 4.46
N ASN A 2 19.84 -14.77 4.35
CA ASN A 2 18.61 -14.13 3.91
C ASN A 2 18.62 -13.87 2.39
N GLY A 3 17.45 -13.81 1.76
CA GLY A 3 17.32 -13.65 0.32
C GLY A 3 16.00 -14.16 -0.25
N THR A 4 15.85 -14.05 -1.56
CA THR A 4 14.62 -14.46 -2.25
C THR A 4 14.74 -15.89 -2.76
N ILE A 5 13.82 -16.76 -2.38
CA ILE A 5 13.68 -18.11 -2.92
C ILE A 5 13.14 -18.01 -4.36
N LEU A 6 13.92 -18.51 -5.32
CA LEU A 6 13.57 -18.52 -6.74
C LEU A 6 12.92 -19.84 -7.18
N GLY A 7 13.21 -20.94 -6.47
CA GLY A 7 12.66 -22.26 -6.79
C GLY A 7 13.57 -23.39 -6.36
N ILE A 8 13.39 -24.56 -6.97
CA ILE A 8 14.17 -25.78 -6.69
C ILE A 8 14.81 -26.25 -7.99
N TYR A 9 16.11 -26.53 -7.95
CA TYR A 9 16.85 -27.14 -9.05
C TYR A 9 17.69 -28.29 -8.53
N ASN A 10 17.60 -29.47 -9.15
CA ASN A 10 18.30 -30.69 -8.71
C ASN A 10 18.12 -30.99 -7.21
N LYS A 11 16.89 -30.85 -6.69
CA LYS A 11 16.51 -31.03 -5.28
C LYS A 11 17.19 -30.06 -4.29
N LYS A 12 17.79 -28.98 -4.78
CA LYS A 12 18.37 -27.90 -3.97
C LYS A 12 17.55 -26.62 -4.13
N VAL A 13 17.37 -25.89 -3.03
CA VAL A 13 16.70 -24.58 -3.06
C VAL A 13 17.64 -23.56 -3.70
N LEU A 14 17.12 -22.81 -4.67
CA LEU A 14 17.80 -21.69 -5.28
C LEU A 14 17.39 -20.40 -4.56
N ILE A 15 18.37 -19.72 -3.96
CA ILE A 15 18.17 -18.48 -3.22
C ILE A 15 19.02 -17.39 -3.88
N GLN A 16 18.40 -16.26 -4.19
CA GLN A 16 19.11 -15.04 -4.55
C GLN A 16 19.45 -14.26 -3.27
N PRO A 17 20.73 -14.15 -2.87
CA PRO A 17 21.10 -13.46 -1.64
C PRO A 17 20.82 -11.96 -1.69
N ASN A 18 20.59 -11.37 -0.52
CA ASN A 18 20.39 -9.93 -0.36
C ASN A 18 21.63 -9.09 -0.71
N GLU A 19 22.82 -9.67 -0.70
CA GLU A 19 24.09 -9.02 -1.06
C GLU A 19 24.35 -9.03 -2.57
N SER A 20 23.46 -9.64 -3.37
CA SER A 20 23.58 -9.66 -4.83
C SER A 20 23.34 -8.28 -5.47
N LYS A 21 23.53 -8.22 -6.81
CA LYS A 21 23.42 -6.99 -7.63
C LYS A 21 22.19 -6.12 -7.28
N PRO A 22 22.28 -4.79 -7.45
CA PRO A 22 21.35 -3.82 -6.86
C PRO A 22 19.90 -3.90 -7.37
N ASN A 23 19.62 -4.46 -8.55
CA ASN A 23 18.25 -4.67 -9.03
C ASN A 23 17.84 -6.14 -8.86
N ARG A 24 16.91 -6.38 -7.94
CA ARG A 24 16.37 -7.72 -7.60
C ARG A 24 14.88 -7.86 -7.91
N ASN A 25 14.36 -7.05 -8.82
CA ASN A 25 12.97 -7.16 -9.25
C ASN A 25 12.74 -8.51 -9.93
N ILE A 26 11.69 -9.21 -9.52
CA ILE A 26 11.34 -10.53 -10.05
C ILE A 26 9.93 -10.45 -10.67
N MET A 27 9.82 -10.97 -11.90
CA MET A 27 8.54 -11.13 -12.59
C MET A 27 8.17 -12.62 -12.59
N VAL A 28 7.02 -12.95 -11.99
CA VAL A 28 6.49 -14.32 -11.95
C VAL A 28 5.28 -14.42 -12.85
N VAL A 29 5.35 -15.30 -13.85
CA VAL A 29 4.28 -15.49 -14.86
C VAL A 29 3.73 -16.90 -14.74
N GLY A 30 2.40 -17.02 -14.82
CA GLY A 30 1.71 -18.30 -14.79
C GLY A 30 0.21 -18.10 -14.93
N GLY A 31 -0.50 -19.07 -15.52
CA GLY A 31 -1.95 -19.01 -15.69
C GLY A 31 -2.72 -18.99 -14.35
N PRO A 32 -4.05 -18.80 -14.36
CA PRO A 32 -4.89 -19.08 -13.20
C PRO A 32 -4.66 -20.51 -12.68
N GLY A 33 -4.68 -20.70 -11.36
CA GLY A 33 -4.44 -22.03 -10.76
C GLY A 33 -2.99 -22.54 -10.77
N SER A 34 -2.02 -21.79 -11.30
CA SER A 34 -0.58 -22.16 -11.31
C SER A 34 0.13 -21.97 -9.96
N TYR A 35 -0.62 -21.74 -8.88
CA TYR A 35 -0.10 -21.60 -7.52
C TYR A 35 0.84 -20.41 -7.27
N LYS A 36 0.93 -19.40 -8.15
CA LYS A 36 1.81 -18.23 -7.98
C LYS A 36 1.82 -17.64 -6.57
N THR A 37 0.63 -17.43 -5.97
CA THR A 37 0.55 -16.91 -4.60
C THR A 37 1.17 -17.87 -3.59
N GLN A 38 0.80 -19.15 -3.64
CA GLN A 38 1.23 -20.14 -2.65
C GLN A 38 2.69 -20.53 -2.82
N SER A 39 3.14 -20.77 -4.06
CA SER A 39 4.47 -21.31 -4.35
C SER A 39 5.56 -20.23 -4.31
N PHE A 40 5.25 -19.00 -4.69
CA PHE A 40 6.24 -17.92 -4.74
C PHE A 40 6.00 -16.86 -3.67
N VAL A 41 4.82 -16.24 -3.62
CA VAL A 41 4.56 -15.09 -2.73
C VAL A 41 4.59 -15.53 -1.27
N MET A 42 3.72 -16.45 -0.86
CA MET A 42 3.64 -16.94 0.52
C MET A 42 4.96 -17.58 0.97
N THR A 43 5.62 -18.35 0.11
CA THR A 43 6.94 -18.94 0.40
C THR A 43 7.96 -17.87 0.77
N ASN A 44 8.08 -16.82 -0.05
CA ASN A 44 9.04 -15.74 0.20
C ASN A 44 8.65 -14.86 1.38
N VAL A 45 7.34 -14.62 1.57
CA VAL A 45 6.84 -13.96 2.77
C VAL A 45 7.30 -14.75 3.98
N LEU A 46 6.94 -16.02 4.11
CA LEU A 46 7.29 -16.85 5.27
C LEU A 46 8.80 -16.95 5.52
N TYR A 47 9.61 -16.98 4.46
CA TYR A 47 11.06 -17.10 4.54
C TYR A 47 11.76 -15.83 5.04
N GLU A 48 11.29 -14.64 4.65
CA GLU A 48 11.92 -13.36 5.01
C GLU A 48 11.79 -13.07 6.51
N THR A 49 12.90 -12.79 7.19
CA THR A 49 12.94 -12.62 8.66
C THR A 49 13.65 -11.34 9.11
N GLU A 50 14.19 -10.55 8.18
CA GLU A 50 15.00 -9.37 8.50
C GLU A 50 14.46 -8.08 7.86
N ASN A 51 13.81 -8.13 6.69
CA ASN A 51 13.35 -6.96 5.95
C ASN A 51 11.85 -6.71 6.09
N SER A 52 11.44 -5.44 6.05
CA SER A 52 10.01 -5.07 5.96
C SER A 52 9.37 -5.59 4.66
N ILE A 53 8.13 -6.06 4.79
CA ILE A 53 7.37 -6.66 3.68
C ILE A 53 6.09 -5.85 3.47
N VAL A 54 5.82 -5.47 2.22
CA VAL A 54 4.56 -4.81 1.83
C VAL A 54 3.91 -5.64 0.72
N ILE A 55 2.65 -6.01 0.91
CA ILE A 55 1.93 -6.93 0.02
C ILE A 55 0.61 -6.29 -0.40
N THR A 56 0.35 -6.28 -1.70
CA THR A 56 -1.00 -6.06 -2.23
C THR A 56 -1.72 -7.40 -2.25
N ASP A 57 -2.70 -7.59 -1.37
CA ASP A 57 -3.42 -8.86 -1.21
C ASP A 57 -4.94 -8.69 -1.43
N PRO A 58 -5.42 -8.73 -2.68
CA PRO A 58 -6.82 -8.50 -3.00
C PRO A 58 -7.80 -9.51 -2.40
N LYS A 59 -7.31 -10.70 -1.99
CA LYS A 59 -8.13 -11.79 -1.46
C LYS A 59 -7.91 -12.06 0.03
N ALA A 60 -7.03 -11.28 0.68
CA ALA A 60 -6.56 -11.50 2.05
C ALA A 60 -5.91 -12.87 2.30
N GLU A 61 -5.61 -13.65 1.25
CA GLU A 61 -5.14 -15.03 1.40
C GLU A 61 -3.73 -15.11 2.00
N VAL A 62 -2.89 -14.13 1.70
CA VAL A 62 -1.52 -14.04 2.22
C VAL A 62 -1.57 -13.61 3.68
N TYR A 63 -2.37 -12.60 4.01
CA TYR A 63 -2.56 -12.16 5.39
C TYR A 63 -3.06 -13.31 6.27
N GLU A 64 -4.19 -13.94 5.90
CA GLU A 64 -4.82 -15.01 6.67
C GLU A 64 -3.89 -16.20 6.92
N LYS A 65 -3.02 -16.53 5.96
CA LYS A 65 -2.13 -17.69 6.05
C LYS A 65 -0.78 -17.41 6.68
N THR A 66 -0.35 -16.16 6.74
CA THR A 66 1.04 -15.82 7.13
C THR A 66 1.17 -14.87 8.31
N ALA A 67 0.13 -14.10 8.65
CA ALA A 67 0.19 -13.06 9.69
C ALA A 67 0.65 -13.63 11.05
N ALA A 68 -0.01 -14.68 11.56
CA ALA A 68 0.35 -15.28 12.85
C ALA A 68 1.79 -15.82 12.89
N ILE A 69 2.29 -16.34 11.75
CA ILE A 69 3.68 -16.80 11.65
C ILE A 69 4.64 -15.60 11.67
N LYS A 70 4.27 -14.51 10.99
CA LYS A 70 5.05 -13.27 10.98
C LYS A 70 5.15 -12.62 12.35
N GLU A 71 4.04 -12.55 13.06
CA GLU A 71 4.01 -12.09 14.46
C GLU A 71 4.91 -12.98 15.34
N ALA A 72 4.85 -14.30 15.18
CA ALA A 72 5.73 -15.23 15.90
C ALA A 72 7.21 -15.09 15.51
N GLN A 73 7.51 -14.61 14.31
CA GLN A 73 8.86 -14.24 13.86
C GLN A 73 9.30 -12.84 14.35
N GLY A 74 8.45 -12.12 15.10
CA GLY A 74 8.76 -10.81 15.68
C GLY A 74 8.37 -9.61 14.81
N TYR A 75 7.60 -9.81 13.75
CA TYR A 75 7.09 -8.69 12.94
C TYR A 75 5.89 -8.03 13.60
N GLU A 76 5.83 -6.70 13.47
CA GLU A 76 4.59 -5.96 13.63
C GLU A 76 3.78 -6.08 12.33
N VAL A 77 2.61 -6.69 12.39
CA VAL A 77 1.77 -6.97 11.22
C VAL A 77 0.59 -6.01 11.20
N HIS A 78 0.44 -5.29 10.08
CA HIS A 78 -0.66 -4.34 9.84
C HIS A 78 -1.40 -4.70 8.55
N VAL A 79 -2.69 -4.40 8.51
CA VAL A 79 -3.59 -4.60 7.37
C VAL A 79 -4.41 -3.35 7.06
N ILE A 80 -4.25 -2.83 5.85
CA ILE A 80 -5.13 -1.78 5.32
C ILE A 80 -6.25 -2.45 4.51
N ASN A 81 -7.35 -2.75 5.20
CA ASN A 81 -8.54 -3.34 4.60
C ASN A 81 -9.52 -2.24 4.16
N PHE A 82 -9.65 -2.04 2.85
CA PHE A 82 -10.58 -1.06 2.27
C PHE A 82 -12.03 -1.58 2.15
N MET A 83 -12.26 -2.89 2.28
CA MET A 83 -13.60 -3.50 2.22
C MET A 83 -14.28 -3.52 3.58
N ASN A 84 -13.52 -3.79 4.65
CA ASN A 84 -14.01 -3.81 6.02
C ASN A 84 -13.13 -2.92 6.91
N MET A 85 -13.57 -1.67 7.11
CA MET A 85 -12.87 -0.68 7.93
C MET A 85 -12.83 -1.00 9.44
N GLN A 86 -13.64 -1.95 9.92
CA GLN A 86 -13.57 -2.43 11.31
C GLN A 86 -12.43 -3.44 11.52
N ALA A 87 -12.07 -4.19 10.47
CA ALA A 87 -10.96 -5.14 10.47
C ALA A 87 -9.75 -4.59 9.70
N SER A 88 -9.49 -3.29 9.87
CA SER A 88 -8.44 -2.52 9.19
C SER A 88 -7.73 -1.69 10.23
N ASP A 89 -6.40 -1.57 10.12
CA ASP A 89 -5.63 -0.58 10.88
C ASP A 89 -5.90 0.85 10.41
N ARG A 90 -6.64 0.96 9.30
CA ARG A 90 -7.07 2.21 8.66
C ARG A 90 -5.88 3.03 8.18
N HIS A 91 -6.18 4.04 7.38
CA HIS A 91 -5.16 4.93 6.84
C HIS A 91 -5.77 6.30 6.62
N ASN A 92 -5.18 7.32 7.24
CA ASN A 92 -5.53 8.70 6.98
C ASN A 92 -4.39 9.38 6.18
N PRO A 93 -4.59 9.68 4.89
CA PRO A 93 -3.54 10.25 4.05
C PRO A 93 -3.14 11.67 4.46
N LEU A 94 -4.00 12.37 5.23
CA LEU A 94 -3.70 13.68 5.78
C LEU A 94 -2.61 13.64 6.85
N ASP A 95 -2.42 12.51 7.53
CA ASP A 95 -1.41 12.37 8.58
C ASP A 95 0.02 12.54 8.04
N TYR A 96 0.22 12.34 6.73
CA TYR A 96 1.50 12.47 6.06
C TYR A 96 1.79 13.89 5.55
N VAL A 97 0.84 14.81 5.70
CA VAL A 97 0.97 16.18 5.22
C VAL A 97 1.51 17.06 6.35
N ARG A 98 2.78 17.42 6.21
CA ARG A 98 3.52 18.37 7.06
C ARG A 98 3.95 19.62 6.28
N LYS A 99 3.95 19.53 4.94
CA LYS A 99 4.34 20.59 4.01
C LYS A 99 3.34 20.65 2.85
N GLU A 100 3.24 21.81 2.22
CA GLU A 100 2.33 22.04 1.08
C GLU A 100 2.59 21.10 -0.12
N THR A 101 3.84 20.74 -0.35
CA THR A 101 4.22 19.79 -1.40
C THR A 101 3.59 18.40 -1.18
N GLN A 102 3.44 17.97 0.07
CA GLN A 102 2.82 16.69 0.42
C GLN A 102 1.30 16.74 0.24
N ALA A 103 0.64 17.87 0.55
CA ALA A 103 -0.77 18.07 0.24
C ALA A 103 -1.03 17.91 -1.27
N THR A 104 -0.10 18.45 -2.08
CA THR A 104 -0.14 18.31 -3.53
C THR A 104 0.02 16.85 -3.96
N THR A 105 0.95 16.10 -3.35
CA THR A 105 1.13 14.67 -3.63
C THR A 105 -0.13 13.87 -3.30
N VAL A 106 -0.71 14.07 -2.12
CA VAL A 106 -1.94 13.37 -1.69
C VAL A 106 -3.09 13.68 -2.65
N ALA A 107 -3.35 14.97 -2.92
CA ALA A 107 -4.41 15.37 -3.84
C ALA A 107 -4.20 14.78 -5.25
N THR A 108 -2.97 14.82 -5.77
CA THR A 108 -2.64 14.24 -7.08
C THR A 108 -2.93 12.75 -7.12
N LYS A 109 -2.50 11.98 -6.11
CA LYS A 109 -2.70 10.53 -6.07
C LYS A 109 -4.17 10.15 -5.98
N MET A 110 -4.97 10.90 -5.22
CA MET A 110 -6.41 10.69 -5.16
C MET A 110 -7.10 10.98 -6.49
N VAL A 111 -6.82 12.13 -7.11
CA VAL A 111 -7.42 12.52 -8.39
C VAL A 111 -6.99 11.57 -9.52
N ASP A 112 -5.71 11.17 -9.56
CA ASP A 112 -5.21 10.18 -10.51
C ASP A 112 -5.93 8.83 -10.35
N SER A 113 -6.20 8.40 -9.11
CA SER A 113 -6.89 7.13 -8.85
C SER A 113 -8.35 7.11 -9.34
N ALA A 114 -9.00 8.28 -9.35
CA ALA A 114 -10.37 8.45 -9.81
C ALA A 114 -10.48 8.67 -11.32
N ASN A 115 -9.44 9.24 -11.95
CA ASN A 115 -9.39 9.56 -13.38
C ASN A 115 -8.49 8.58 -14.15
N LYS A 116 -8.72 7.27 -13.99
CA LYS A 116 -8.01 6.25 -14.79
C LYS A 116 -8.29 6.51 -16.28
N ASP A 117 -7.22 6.66 -17.07
CA ASP A 117 -7.24 6.87 -18.52
C ASP A 117 -7.77 8.24 -19.01
N GLY A 118 -8.00 9.19 -18.11
CA GLY A 118 -8.43 10.55 -18.45
C GLY A 118 -7.29 11.46 -18.93
N LYS A 119 -7.56 12.33 -19.91
CA LYS A 119 -6.66 13.45 -20.24
C LYS A 119 -6.55 14.37 -19.03
N ARG A 120 -5.35 14.93 -18.79
CA ARG A 120 -5.15 16.00 -17.80
C ARG A 120 -5.67 17.32 -18.34
N ASP A 121 -6.99 17.44 -18.39
CA ASP A 121 -7.70 18.62 -18.84
C ASP A 121 -7.94 19.63 -17.69
N VAL A 122 -8.69 20.68 -17.98
CA VAL A 122 -9.02 21.71 -16.99
C VAL A 122 -9.74 21.11 -15.77
N TRP A 123 -10.58 20.11 -15.95
CA TRP A 123 -11.31 19.47 -14.85
C TRP A 123 -10.38 18.72 -13.92
N TYR A 124 -9.43 17.97 -14.48
CA TYR A 124 -8.39 17.31 -13.69
C TYR A 124 -7.61 18.30 -12.81
N TYR A 125 -7.15 19.42 -13.40
CA TYR A 125 -6.38 20.41 -12.65
C TYR A 125 -7.22 21.13 -11.59
N SER A 126 -8.48 21.45 -11.89
CA SER A 126 -9.42 22.07 -10.96
C SER A 126 -9.73 21.15 -9.77
N GLN A 127 -10.00 19.85 -10.01
CA GLN A 127 -10.21 18.86 -8.95
C GLN A 127 -8.99 18.78 -8.02
N ARG A 128 -7.78 18.70 -8.60
CA ARG A 128 -6.53 18.63 -7.85
C ARG A 128 -6.30 19.89 -7.02
N ALA A 129 -6.52 21.07 -7.60
CA ALA A 129 -6.33 22.35 -6.92
C ALA A 129 -7.31 22.52 -5.76
N LEU A 130 -8.59 22.20 -5.99
CA LEU A 130 -9.62 22.25 -4.95
C LEU A 130 -9.28 21.29 -3.81
N LEU A 131 -8.99 20.02 -4.11
CA LEU A 131 -8.66 19.03 -3.09
C LEU A 131 -7.41 19.42 -2.30
N LYS A 132 -6.37 19.95 -2.95
CA LYS A 132 -5.18 20.48 -2.27
C LYS A 132 -5.56 21.59 -1.29
N ALA A 133 -6.37 22.56 -1.71
CA ALA A 133 -6.80 23.66 -0.87
C ALA A 133 -7.60 23.16 0.35
N LEU A 134 -8.54 22.23 0.14
CA LEU A 134 -9.32 21.62 1.22
C LEU A 134 -8.45 20.83 2.21
N ILE A 135 -7.45 20.10 1.74
CA ILE A 135 -6.49 19.37 2.60
C ILE A 135 -5.71 20.36 3.47
N LEU A 136 -5.21 21.46 2.90
CA LEU A 136 -4.47 22.47 3.63
C LEU A 136 -5.37 23.15 4.68
N TYR A 137 -6.58 23.54 4.29
CA TYR A 137 -7.57 24.08 5.22
C TYR A 137 -7.82 23.11 6.38
N ALA A 138 -8.05 21.83 6.09
CA ALA A 138 -8.28 20.82 7.12
C ALA A 138 -7.12 20.73 8.11
N ILE A 139 -5.87 20.80 7.64
CA ILE A 139 -4.69 20.68 8.49
C ILE A 139 -4.49 21.91 9.39
N HIS A 140 -4.77 23.10 8.86
CA HIS A 140 -4.51 24.36 9.56
C HIS A 140 -5.67 24.79 10.47
N GLU A 141 -6.91 24.60 10.03
CA GLU A 141 -8.08 25.20 10.67
C GLU A 141 -8.95 24.20 11.45
N LEU A 142 -9.00 22.92 11.02
CA LEU A 142 -9.83 21.93 11.71
C LEU A 142 -9.14 21.39 12.97
N GLU A 143 -9.97 21.06 13.96
CA GLU A 143 -9.52 20.32 15.14
C GLU A 143 -8.88 18.97 14.74
N PRO A 144 -7.85 18.48 15.45
CA PRO A 144 -7.14 17.25 15.10
C PRO A 144 -8.03 16.05 14.78
N LYS A 145 -9.13 15.86 15.52
CA LYS A 145 -10.10 14.76 15.32
C LYS A 145 -10.83 14.82 13.98
N ASN A 146 -10.90 16.00 13.35
CA ASN A 146 -11.59 16.27 12.09
C ASN A 146 -10.62 16.38 10.90
N ARG A 147 -9.31 16.19 11.11
CA ARG A 147 -8.27 16.26 10.05
C ARG A 147 -8.23 14.99 9.21
N ASN A 148 -9.35 14.64 8.61
CA ASN A 148 -9.54 13.44 7.80
C ASN A 148 -10.50 13.72 6.65
N MET A 149 -10.68 12.74 5.76
CA MET A 149 -11.53 12.91 4.58
C MET A 149 -12.99 13.20 4.90
N ARG A 150 -13.51 12.71 6.04
CA ARG A 150 -14.88 13.02 6.47
C ARG A 150 -15.02 14.50 6.82
N GLY A 151 -14.08 15.06 7.59
CA GLY A 151 -14.09 16.49 7.92
C GLY A 151 -13.97 17.39 6.69
N LEU A 152 -13.18 16.98 5.68
CA LEU A 152 -13.14 17.68 4.38
C LEU A 152 -14.51 17.69 3.68
N LEU A 153 -15.18 16.54 3.63
CA LEU A 153 -16.48 16.41 2.97
C LEU A 153 -17.56 17.21 3.70
N GLU A 154 -17.60 17.15 5.03
CA GLU A 154 -18.54 17.92 5.84
C GLU A 154 -18.36 19.43 5.63
N PHE A 155 -17.12 19.92 5.58
CA PHE A 155 -16.83 21.32 5.25
C PHE A 155 -17.29 21.67 3.83
N LEU A 156 -16.96 20.84 2.84
CA LEU A 156 -17.32 21.07 1.44
C LEU A 156 -18.85 21.10 1.23
N GLN A 157 -19.60 20.30 1.97
CA GLN A 157 -21.07 20.20 1.88
C GLN A 157 -21.81 21.26 2.70
N THR A 158 -21.10 22.08 3.48
CA THR A 158 -21.71 23.19 4.24
C THR A 158 -22.15 24.34 3.31
N PHE A 159 -21.62 24.39 2.08
CA PHE A 159 -21.91 25.38 1.06
C PHE A 159 -22.43 24.71 -0.22
#